data_AF-A0A433HGU9-F1
#
_entry.id   AF-A0A433HGU9-F1
#
_cell.length_a   1.000
_cell.length_b   1.000
_cell.length_c   1.000
_cell.angle_alpha   90.00
_cell.angle_beta   90.00
_cell.angle_gamma   90.00
#
_symmetry.space_group_name_H-M   'P 1'
#
loop_
_entity.id
_entity.type
_entity.pdbx_description
1 polymer ?
#
loop_
_entity_poly.entity_id
_entity_poly.type
_entity_poly.pdbx_seq_one_letter_code
_entity_poly.pdbx_strand_id
1 'polypeptide(L)'
;MSQFKQDILNYGDDVKDLDYSAYEHLRMLHDRTQIENIVDKLDMNEKIMLVMYDLMLVEKAEEMAKHISKVYDFSLSDKNGIPIEQWWWHLDKVAEGKVKVNYNVSAEKVI
;
A
#
# COMPACT_ATOMS: atom_id res chain seq x y z
N MET A 1 -7.61 19.43 -9.34
CA MET A 1 -6.92 18.50 -8.43
C MET A 1 -5.66 18.03 -9.13
N SER A 2 -4.56 17.76 -8.41
CA SER A 2 -3.42 17.08 -9.04
C SER A 2 -3.90 15.76 -9.64
N GLN A 3 -3.34 15.39 -10.79
CA GLN A 3 -3.70 14.17 -11.51
C GLN A 3 -3.54 12.91 -10.64
N PHE A 4 -2.60 12.91 -9.68
CA PHE A 4 -2.25 11.74 -8.87
C PHE A 4 -2.92 11.71 -7.50
N LYS A 5 -3.31 12.89 -6.98
CA LYS A 5 -3.98 12.99 -5.67
C LYS A 5 -5.23 12.12 -5.57
N GLN A 6 -6.02 12.01 -6.66
CA GLN A 6 -7.23 11.19 -6.62
C GLN A 6 -6.93 9.70 -6.47
N ASP A 7 -5.87 9.19 -7.11
CA ASP A 7 -5.47 7.79 -7.01
C ASP A 7 -5.06 7.44 -5.57
N ILE A 8 -4.30 8.34 -4.92
CA ILE A 8 -3.91 8.16 -3.52
C ILE A 8 -5.12 8.25 -2.58
N LEU A 9 -6.09 9.12 -2.87
CA LEU A 9 -7.34 9.20 -2.10
C LEU A 9 -8.17 7.93 -2.24
N ASN A 10 -8.32 7.40 -3.45
CA ASN A 10 -9.04 6.14 -3.69
C ASN A 10 -8.38 4.99 -2.92
N TYR A 11 -7.06 4.84 -3.05
CA TYR A 11 -6.29 3.87 -2.27
C TYR A 11 -6.52 4.05 -0.76
N GLY A 12 -6.46 5.28 -0.27
CA GLY A 12 -6.67 5.58 1.14
C GLY A 12 -8.08 5.30 1.64
N ASP A 13 -9.10 5.46 0.80
CA ASP A 13 -10.49 5.15 1.15
C ASP A 13 -10.69 3.64 1.22
N ASP A 14 -10.10 2.86 0.30
CA ASP A 14 -10.09 1.40 0.37
C ASP A 14 -9.35 0.88 1.62
N VAL A 15 -8.22 1.49 2.00
CA VAL A 15 -7.51 1.11 3.25
C VAL A 15 -8.35 1.39 4.51
N LYS A 16 -9.20 2.42 4.48
CA LYS A 16 -10.01 2.82 5.65
C LYS A 16 -11.17 1.86 5.89
N ASP A 17 -11.80 1.34 4.84
CA ASP A 17 -13.08 0.66 4.91
C ASP A 17 -12.97 -0.85 4.71
N LEU A 18 -12.92 -1.60 5.82
CA LEU A 18 -12.86 -3.07 5.79
C LEU A 18 -14.18 -3.74 5.36
N ASP A 19 -15.27 -2.98 5.18
CA ASP A 19 -16.55 -3.51 4.71
C ASP A 19 -16.55 -3.75 3.19
N TYR A 20 -15.56 -3.23 2.47
CA TYR A 20 -15.36 -3.55 1.06
C TYR A 20 -15.03 -5.03 0.85
N SER A 21 -15.38 -5.51 -0.34
CA SER A 21 -15.18 -6.90 -0.69
C SER A 21 -13.70 -7.25 -0.83
N ALA A 22 -13.38 -8.53 -0.70
CA ALA A 22 -11.99 -8.99 -0.82
C ALA A 22 -11.42 -8.74 -2.22
N TYR A 23 -12.28 -8.68 -3.25
CA TYR A 23 -11.89 -8.30 -4.60
C TYR A 23 -11.56 -6.80 -4.73
N GLU A 24 -12.25 -5.93 -3.99
CA GLU A 24 -11.94 -4.51 -3.93
C GLU A 24 -10.62 -4.28 -3.21
N HIS A 25 -10.38 -4.94 -2.07
CA HIS A 25 -9.09 -4.88 -1.40
C HIS A 25 -7.95 -5.51 -2.21
N LEU A 26 -8.21 -6.53 -3.02
CA LEU A 26 -7.21 -7.04 -3.97
C LEU A 26 -6.88 -6.00 -5.06
N ARG A 27 -7.89 -5.27 -5.55
CA ARG A 27 -7.70 -4.16 -6.50
C ARG A 27 -6.89 -3.04 -5.87
N MET A 28 -7.13 -2.71 -4.60
CA MET A 28 -6.36 -1.73 -3.84
C MET A 28 -4.85 -2.04 -3.84
N LEU A 29 -4.43 -3.32 -3.81
CA LEU A 29 -3.01 -3.70 -3.94
C LEU A 29 -2.45 -3.39 -5.34
N HIS A 30 -3.26 -3.56 -6.38
CA HIS A 30 -2.90 -3.14 -7.74
C HIS A 30 -2.82 -1.61 -7.84
N ASP A 31 -3.74 -0.89 -7.23
CA ASP A 31 -3.75 0.58 -7.23
C ASP A 31 -2.50 1.12 -6.52
N ARG A 32 -2.10 0.53 -5.39
CA ARG A 32 -0.84 0.88 -4.72
C ARG A 32 0.39 0.64 -5.60
N THR A 33 0.36 -0.39 -6.45
CA THR A 33 1.40 -0.67 -7.45
C THR A 33 1.43 0.41 -8.54
N GLN A 34 0.27 0.89 -8.98
CA GLN A 34 0.22 2.00 -9.95
C GLN A 34 0.78 3.29 -9.36
N ILE A 35 0.47 3.57 -8.08
CA ILE A 35 1.00 4.74 -7.37
C ILE A 35 2.53 4.64 -7.22
N GLU A 36 3.07 3.45 -6.95
CA GLU A 36 4.53 3.25 -6.87
C GLU A 36 5.24 3.64 -8.18
N ASN A 37 4.66 3.27 -9.32
CA ASN A 37 5.24 3.58 -10.64
C ASN A 37 5.32 5.09 -10.95
N ILE A 38 4.64 5.92 -10.16
CA ILE A 38 4.60 7.37 -10.32
C ILE A 38 5.08 8.11 -9.06
N VAL A 39 5.63 7.40 -8.07
CA VAL A 39 5.99 7.98 -6.76
C VAL A 39 6.97 9.15 -6.88
N ASP A 40 7.89 9.10 -7.85
CA ASP A 40 8.85 10.17 -8.13
C ASP A 40 8.21 11.44 -8.68
N LYS A 41 6.99 11.33 -9.22
CA LYS A 41 6.21 12.46 -9.77
C LYS A 41 5.29 13.09 -8.74
N LEU A 42 5.12 12.46 -7.58
CA LEU A 42 4.29 12.97 -6.50
C LEU A 42 4.94 14.19 -5.86
N ASP A 43 4.12 15.19 -5.55
CA ASP A 43 4.55 16.29 -4.70
C ASP A 43 4.73 15.84 -3.24
N MET A 44 5.31 16.71 -2.40
CA MET A 44 5.59 16.36 -1.00
C MET A 44 4.31 16.04 -0.21
N ASN A 45 3.20 16.74 -0.46
CA ASN A 45 1.95 16.50 0.24
C ASN A 45 1.33 15.16 -0.17
N GLU A 46 1.42 14.81 -1.45
CA GLU A 46 1.00 13.53 -1.99
C GLU A 46 1.83 12.39 -1.42
N LYS A 47 3.15 12.55 -1.33
CA LYS A 47 4.04 11.58 -0.67
C LYS A 47 3.69 11.38 0.80
N ILE A 48 3.50 12.47 1.55
CA ILE A 48 3.08 12.39 2.96
C ILE A 48 1.74 11.66 3.08
N MET A 49 0.77 11.98 2.23
CA MET A 49 -0.54 11.34 2.26
C MET A 49 -0.46 9.85 1.94
N LEU A 50 0.34 9.45 0.95
CA LEU A 50 0.59 8.04 0.64
C LEU A 50 1.21 7.30 1.83
N VAL A 51 2.22 7.89 2.47
CA VAL A 51 2.86 7.32 3.67
C VAL A 51 1.84 7.15 4.80
N MET A 52 0.95 8.12 5.02
CA MET A 52 -0.10 8.00 6.03
C MET A 52 -1.02 6.81 5.78
N TYR A 53 -1.47 6.61 4.53
CA TYR A 53 -2.33 5.47 4.19
C TYR A 53 -1.58 4.14 4.25
N ASP A 54 -0.33 4.11 3.82
CA ASP A 54 0.49 2.91 3.97
C ASP A 54 0.69 2.52 5.45
N LEU A 55 0.91 3.48 6.35
CA LEU A 55 0.99 3.21 7.78
C LEU A 55 -0.32 2.64 8.34
N MET A 56 -1.47 3.17 7.90
CA MET A 56 -2.78 2.61 8.26
C MET A 56 -2.96 1.18 7.75
N LEU A 57 -2.47 0.88 6.54
CA LEU A 57 -2.50 -0.48 6.01
C LEU A 57 -1.61 -1.43 6.83
N VAL A 58 -0.42 -0.97 7.26
CA VAL A 58 0.47 -1.73 8.16
C VAL A 58 -0.20 -2.00 9.51
N GLU A 59 -0.86 -1.00 10.10
CA GLU A 59 -1.61 -1.16 11.36
C GLU A 59 -2.73 -2.22 11.23
N LYS A 60 -3.34 -2.31 10.06
CA LYS A 60 -4.41 -3.27 9.74
C LYS A 60 -3.92 -4.54 9.04
N ALA A 61 -2.62 -4.79 8.99
CA ALA A 61 -2.05 -5.81 8.11
C ALA A 61 -2.64 -7.21 8.35
N GLU A 62 -2.85 -7.61 9.60
CA GLU A 62 -3.43 -8.92 9.93
C GLU A 62 -4.87 -9.06 9.41
N GLU A 63 -5.72 -8.07 9.69
CA GLU A 63 -7.12 -8.06 9.24
C GLU A 63 -7.23 -8.02 7.72
N MET A 64 -6.42 -7.16 7.08
CA MET A 64 -6.40 -6.99 5.63
C MET A 64 -5.86 -8.24 4.92
N ALA A 65 -4.75 -8.81 5.39
CA ALA A 65 -4.19 -10.04 4.83
C ALA A 65 -5.20 -11.19 4.92
N LYS A 66 -5.83 -11.38 6.09
CA LYS A 66 -6.86 -12.41 6.28
C LYS A 66 -8.07 -12.19 5.37
N HIS A 67 -8.49 -10.95 5.19
CA HIS A 67 -9.62 -10.60 4.34
C HIS A 67 -9.31 -10.87 2.86
N ILE A 68 -8.19 -10.36 2.35
CA ILE A 68 -7.73 -10.56 0.97
C ILE A 68 -7.44 -12.04 0.67
N SER A 69 -6.97 -12.80 1.67
CA SER A 69 -6.71 -14.25 1.53
C SER A 69 -7.92 -15.08 1.12
N LYS A 70 -9.14 -14.52 1.19
CA LYS A 70 -10.37 -15.17 0.69
C LYS A 70 -10.39 -15.29 -0.83
N VAL A 71 -9.64 -14.44 -1.55
CA VAL A 71 -9.64 -14.37 -3.03
C VAL A 71 -8.23 -14.36 -3.63
N TYR A 72 -7.19 -14.28 -2.80
CA TYR A 72 -5.80 -14.24 -3.25
C TYR A 72 -4.91 -15.13 -2.36
N ASP A 73 -3.96 -15.83 -2.97
CA ASP A 73 -2.95 -16.61 -2.25
C ASP A 73 -1.64 -15.81 -2.24
N PHE A 74 -1.24 -15.31 -1.07
CA PHE A 74 -0.01 -14.51 -0.89
C PHE A 74 1.27 -15.27 -1.25
N SER A 75 1.26 -16.62 -1.26
CA SER A 75 2.41 -17.38 -1.76
C SER A 75 2.68 -17.16 -3.26
N LEU A 76 1.68 -16.68 -4.01
CA LEU A 76 1.83 -16.31 -5.41
C LEU A 76 2.74 -15.10 -5.59
N SER A 77 2.82 -14.21 -4.61
CA SER A 77 3.70 -13.03 -4.66
C SER A 77 5.17 -13.46 -4.69
N ASP A 78 5.55 -14.45 -3.88
CA ASP A 78 6.89 -15.05 -3.93
C ASP A 78 7.13 -15.83 -5.22
N LYS A 79 6.17 -16.68 -5.61
CA LYS A 79 6.28 -17.52 -6.80
C LYS A 79 6.45 -16.70 -8.08
N ASN A 80 5.78 -15.56 -8.15
CA ASN A 80 5.86 -14.64 -9.29
C ASN A 80 7.03 -13.67 -9.19
N GLY A 81 7.82 -13.72 -8.11
CA GLY A 81 8.98 -12.87 -7.91
C GLY A 81 8.63 -11.39 -7.71
N ILE A 82 7.49 -11.09 -7.05
CA ILE A 82 7.11 -9.72 -6.73
C ILE A 82 8.16 -9.15 -5.76
N PRO A 83 8.83 -8.03 -6.11
CA PRO A 83 9.90 -7.46 -5.30
C PRO A 83 9.40 -7.00 -3.92
N ILE A 84 10.29 -7.00 -2.93
CA ILE A 84 9.94 -6.67 -1.55
C ILE A 84 9.59 -5.18 -1.37
N GLU A 85 10.07 -4.34 -2.29
CA GLU A 85 9.71 -2.93 -2.41
C GLU A 85 8.20 -2.75 -2.63
N GLN A 86 7.53 -3.74 -3.22
CA GLN A 86 6.07 -3.82 -3.28
C GLN A 86 5.50 -4.64 -2.11
N TRP A 87 5.91 -4.27 -0.88
CA TRP A 87 5.62 -5.00 0.35
C TRP A 87 4.12 -5.25 0.61
N TRP A 88 3.22 -4.46 0.03
CA TRP A 88 1.76 -4.66 0.16
C TRP A 88 1.28 -5.95 -0.51
N TRP A 89 2.04 -6.50 -1.46
CA TRP A 89 1.84 -7.86 -1.97
C TRP A 89 2.36 -8.94 -1.00
N HIS A 90 2.97 -8.55 0.11
CA HIS A 90 3.50 -9.44 1.15
C HIS A 90 2.87 -9.11 2.51
N LEU A 91 1.60 -8.68 2.51
CA LEU A 91 0.87 -8.28 3.72
C LEU A 91 0.78 -9.38 4.77
N ASP A 92 0.72 -10.65 4.35
CA ASP A 92 0.81 -11.81 5.23
C ASP A 92 2.12 -11.79 6.04
N LYS A 93 3.24 -11.50 5.40
CA LYS A 93 4.55 -11.42 6.07
C LYS A 93 4.70 -10.15 6.91
N VAL A 94 4.03 -9.05 6.54
CA VAL A 94 3.95 -7.85 7.38
C VAL A 94 3.17 -8.17 8.65
N ALA A 95 2.02 -8.82 8.53
CA ALA A 95 1.19 -9.25 9.67
C ALA A 95 1.97 -10.20 10.61
N GLU A 96 2.79 -11.10 10.05
CA GLU A 96 3.64 -12.01 10.82
C GLU A 96 4.92 -11.35 11.39
N GLY A 97 5.17 -10.07 11.10
CA GLY A 97 6.38 -9.36 11.52
C GLY A 97 7.67 -9.82 10.82
N LYS A 98 7.56 -10.59 9.73
CA LYS A 98 8.69 -11.06 8.90
C LYS A 98 9.19 -10.00 7.93
N VAL A 99 8.32 -9.05 7.56
CA VAL A 99 8.67 -7.88 6.75
C VAL A 99 8.44 -6.61 7.58
N LYS A 100 9.46 -5.76 7.66
CA LYS A 100 9.38 -4.45 8.31
C LYS A 100 9.31 -3.36 7.25
N VAL A 101 8.23 -2.60 7.27
CA VAL A 101 8.04 -1.44 6.39
C VAL A 101 8.65 -0.22 7.07
N ASN A 102 9.57 0.47 6.38
CA ASN A 102 10.23 1.66 6.90
C ASN A 102 9.96 2.84 5.97
N TYR A 103 9.62 3.99 6.56
CA TYR A 103 9.44 5.25 5.84
C TYR A 103 10.49 6.25 6.29
N ASN A 104 11.23 6.82 5.33
CA ASN A 104 12.14 7.92 5.57
C ASN A 104 11.50 9.20 5.01
N VAL A 105 11.03 10.06 5.90
CA VAL A 105 10.59 11.41 5.54
C VAL A 105 11.68 12.38 6.00
N SER A 106 12.42 12.95 5.05
CA SER A 106 13.45 13.96 5.31
C SER A 106 13.02 15.32 4.78
N ALA A 107 13.38 16.38 5.50
CA ALA A 107 13.22 17.75 5.05
C ALA A 107 14.55 18.27 4.46
N GLU A 108 14.50 18.84 3.27
CA GLU A 108 15.64 19.51 2.64
C GLU A 108 15.46 21.02 2.73
N LYS A 109 16.57 21.73 3.01
CA LYS A 109 16.58 23.19 3.01
C LYS A 109 16.70 23.67 1.56
N VAL A 110 15.66 24.32 1.05
CA VAL A 110 15.74 25.07 -0.21
C VAL A 110 16.48 26.37 0.09
N ILE A 111 17.71 26.51 -0.43
CA ILE A 111 18.58 27.69 -0.26
C ILE A 111 18.49 28.57 -1.51
#